data_AF-A0AAU3W4C8-F1
#
_entry.id   AF-A0AAU3W4C8-F1
#
_cell.length_a   1.000
_cell.length_b   1.000
_cell.length_c   1.000
_cell.angle_alpha   90.00
_cell.angle_beta   90.00
_cell.angle_gamma   90.00
#
_symmetry.space_group_name_H-M   'P 1'
#
loop_
_entity.id
_entity.type
_entity.pdbx_description
1 polymer ?
#
loop_
_entity_poly.entity_id
_entity_poly.type
_entity_poly.pdbx_seq_one_letter_code
_entity_poly.pdbx_strand_id
1 'polypeptide(L)'
;MDMIDKVHHHLAALATYTAAMPGFLATVRDQFQASRERHESIQLLTGREAINEHIAREHAAARTEIIAAQPGQRTPEDLSFSFDRDRSALKRGLPMRTLYHSSVRRVATVGDWANAMAAAGGEIRTFNGRFPRSIIFDRRVAFIPACTGESETPPDKAVMISEPLIVARTSYVFGLFWERAQPWYGRGDSGKDKGLVTTPAQRAILRELCLGRTQAQAAKNLGIGPAWINEQLGQLRKRLGAQTLNEVIYWWATSPDHDVQD
;
A
#
# COMPACT_ATOMS: atom_id res chain seq x y z
N MET A 1 65.09 -13.24 -22.75
CA MET A 1 64.75 -13.81 -21.43
C MET A 1 64.58 -12.66 -20.45
N ASP A 2 63.59 -11.79 -20.71
CA ASP A 2 63.37 -10.52 -19.97
C ASP A 2 61.90 -10.09 -20.08
N MET A 3 61.24 -10.36 -21.22
CA MET A 3 59.81 -10.09 -21.40
C MET A 3 58.88 -11.05 -20.65
N ILE A 4 59.24 -12.35 -20.58
CA ILE A 4 58.45 -13.36 -19.86
C ILE A 4 58.51 -13.10 -18.34
N ASP A 5 59.69 -12.76 -17.81
CA ASP A 5 59.87 -12.45 -16.40
C ASP A 5 59.12 -11.16 -16.00
N LYS A 6 59.12 -10.14 -16.87
CA LYS A 6 58.32 -8.92 -16.69
C LYS A 6 56.81 -9.20 -16.67
N VAL A 7 56.32 -10.08 -17.55
CA VAL A 7 54.92 -10.50 -17.58
C VAL A 7 54.56 -11.28 -16.32
N HIS A 8 55.40 -12.22 -15.88
CA HIS A 8 55.18 -12.96 -14.63
C HIS A 8 55.20 -12.05 -13.40
N HIS A 9 56.09 -11.05 -13.36
CA HIS A 9 56.11 -10.05 -12.30
C HIS A 9 54.83 -9.20 -12.26
N HIS A 10 54.34 -8.76 -13.42
CA HIS A 10 53.08 -8.01 -13.52
C HIS A 10 51.86 -8.84 -13.11
N LEU A 11 51.80 -10.11 -13.52
CA LEU A 11 50.71 -11.01 -13.14
C LEU A 11 50.72 -11.32 -11.63
N ALA A 12 51.90 -11.50 -11.03
CA ALA A 12 52.03 -11.69 -9.58
C ALA A 12 51.61 -10.43 -8.79
N ALA A 13 51.97 -9.24 -9.28
CA ALA A 13 51.57 -7.97 -8.70
C ALA A 13 50.05 -7.75 -8.79
N LEU A 14 49.44 -8.04 -9.94
CA LEU A 14 47.99 -7.98 -10.13
C LEU A 14 47.24 -8.98 -9.25
N ALA A 15 47.75 -10.20 -9.11
CA ALA A 15 47.16 -11.22 -8.23
C ALA A 15 47.21 -10.78 -6.75
N THR A 16 48.33 -10.21 -6.32
CA THR A 16 48.50 -9.68 -4.96
C THR A 16 47.56 -8.51 -4.68
N TYR A 17 47.45 -7.57 -5.63
CA TYR A 17 46.53 -6.44 -5.53
C TYR A 17 45.06 -6.90 -5.47
N THR A 18 44.67 -7.81 -6.37
CA THR A 18 43.30 -8.36 -6.41
C THR A 18 42.98 -9.14 -5.12
N ALA A 19 43.94 -9.87 -4.55
CA ALA A 19 43.76 -10.58 -3.29
C ALA A 19 43.63 -9.65 -2.06
N ALA A 20 44.27 -8.48 -2.08
CA ALA A 20 44.17 -7.49 -1.00
C ALA A 20 42.87 -6.66 -1.06
N MET A 21 42.24 -6.58 -2.24
CA MET A 21 41.10 -5.71 -2.50
C MET A 21 39.86 -5.98 -1.64
N PRO A 22 39.45 -7.23 -1.37
CA PRO A 22 38.34 -7.51 -0.46
C PRO A 22 38.57 -6.99 0.96
N GLY A 23 39.79 -7.14 1.49
CA GLY A 23 40.15 -6.65 2.83
C GLY A 23 40.18 -5.13 2.92
N PHE A 24 40.73 -4.47 1.89
CA PHE A 24 40.69 -3.02 1.77
C PHE A 24 39.25 -2.49 1.68
N LEU A 25 38.41 -3.07 0.81
CA LEU A 25 37.01 -2.68 0.67
C LEU A 25 36.20 -2.92 1.95
N ALA A 26 36.45 -4.01 2.67
CA ALA A 26 35.85 -4.25 3.98
C ALA A 26 36.24 -3.15 4.97
N THR A 27 37.53 -2.79 5.03
CA THR A 27 38.04 -1.72 5.90
C THR A 27 37.40 -0.36 5.57
N VAL A 28 37.34 0.01 4.28
CA VAL A 28 36.71 1.26 3.83
C VAL A 28 35.22 1.27 4.16
N ARG A 29 34.51 0.15 3.96
CA ARG A 29 33.10 0.01 4.34
C ARG A 29 32.90 0.22 5.84
N ASP A 30 33.73 -0.42 6.67
CA ASP A 30 33.58 -0.38 8.12
C ASP A 30 33.91 1.02 8.67
N GLN A 31 34.95 1.68 8.12
CA GLN A 31 35.27 3.08 8.42
C GLN A 31 34.16 4.04 7.99
N PHE A 32 33.61 3.85 6.78
CA PHE A 32 32.47 4.65 6.30
C PHE A 32 31.22 4.45 7.16
N GLN A 33 30.94 3.23 7.61
CA GLN A 33 29.82 2.96 8.52
C GLN A 33 30.04 3.57 9.91
N ALA A 34 31.28 3.58 10.40
CA ALA A 34 31.63 4.18 11.69
C ALA A 34 31.59 5.73 11.66
N SER A 35 31.92 6.34 10.52
CA SER A 35 31.91 7.80 10.35
C SER A 35 30.53 8.38 10.02
N ARG A 36 29.57 7.54 9.63
CA ARG A 36 28.17 7.98 9.48
C ARG A 36 27.58 8.34 10.82
N GLU A 37 27.03 9.55 10.91
CA GLU A 37 26.15 9.92 12.01
C GLU A 37 24.98 8.91 12.08
N ARG A 38 24.92 8.19 13.21
CA ARG A 38 23.79 7.30 13.50
C ARG A 38 22.62 8.17 13.92
N HIS A 39 21.67 8.37 13.02
CA HIS A 39 20.35 8.85 13.42
C HIS A 39 19.66 7.72 14.17
N GLU A 40 19.70 7.73 15.51
CA GLU A 40 19.00 6.74 16.34
C GLU A 40 17.50 6.66 16.01
N SER A 41 16.95 7.74 15.45
CA SER A 41 15.59 7.85 14.97
C SER A 41 15.30 7.21 13.61
N ILE A 42 16.30 6.67 12.91
CA ILE A 42 16.16 5.98 11.62
C ILE A 42 17.02 4.72 11.61
N GLN A 43 16.39 3.54 11.72
CA GLN A 43 17.07 2.26 11.86
C GLN A 43 16.72 1.32 10.70
N LEU A 44 17.74 0.77 10.04
CA LEU A 44 17.56 -0.29 9.04
C LEU A 44 17.46 -1.64 9.75
N LEU A 45 16.30 -2.28 9.61
CA LEU A 45 16.03 -3.64 10.07
C LEU A 45 16.23 -4.61 8.91
N THR A 46 16.94 -5.70 9.15
CA THR A 46 17.20 -6.76 8.16
C THR A 46 16.75 -8.10 8.72
N GLY A 47 16.03 -8.88 7.91
CA GLY A 47 15.43 -10.15 8.29
C GLY A 47 13.97 -9.98 8.74
N ARG A 48 13.11 -10.89 8.26
CA ARG A 48 11.67 -10.89 8.56
C ARG A 48 11.37 -11.00 10.05
N GLU A 49 12.14 -11.81 10.77
CA GLU A 49 12.01 -12.01 12.21
C GLU A 49 12.27 -10.71 12.98
N ALA A 50 13.43 -10.07 12.77
CA ALA A 50 13.76 -8.80 13.40
C ALA A 50 12.73 -7.70 13.10
N ILE A 51 12.25 -7.60 11.84
CA ILE A 51 11.20 -6.65 11.46
C ILE A 51 9.92 -6.92 12.25
N ASN A 52 9.48 -8.17 12.31
CA ASN A 52 8.25 -8.58 13.00
C ASN A 52 8.34 -8.37 14.52
N GLU A 53 9.48 -8.63 15.14
CA GLU A 53 9.71 -8.38 16.57
C GLU A 53 9.59 -6.90 16.92
N HIS A 54 10.17 -6.01 16.10
CA HIS A 54 10.06 -4.57 16.31
C HIS A 54 8.62 -4.09 16.10
N ILE A 55 7.95 -4.55 15.04
CA ILE A 55 6.52 -4.27 14.81
C ILE A 55 5.68 -4.75 16.00
N ALA A 56 5.94 -5.95 16.53
CA ALA A 56 5.18 -6.51 17.65
C ALA A 56 5.38 -5.70 18.94
N ARG A 57 6.60 -5.25 19.23
CA ARG A 57 6.89 -4.37 20.37
C ARG A 57 6.14 -3.05 20.28
N GLU A 58 6.22 -2.39 19.12
CA GLU A 58 5.56 -1.10 18.91
C GLU A 58 4.03 -1.24 18.89
N HIS A 59 3.50 -2.33 18.33
CA HIS A 59 2.08 -2.67 18.38
C HIS A 59 1.58 -2.89 19.82
N ALA A 60 2.35 -3.60 20.65
CA ALA A 60 2.00 -3.83 22.04
C ALA A 60 1.99 -2.53 22.86
N ALA A 61 2.89 -1.60 22.54
CA ALA A 61 3.03 -0.30 23.18
C ALA A 61 2.03 0.76 22.67
N ALA A 62 1.34 0.51 21.55
CA ALA A 62 0.44 1.47 20.91
C ALA A 62 -0.75 1.86 21.82
N ARG A 63 -1.05 3.16 21.87
CA ARG A 63 -2.00 3.77 22.82
C ARG A 63 -3.05 4.66 22.19
N THR A 64 -2.76 5.29 21.05
CA THR A 64 -3.63 6.29 20.42
C THR A 64 -4.16 5.87 19.05
N GLU A 65 -3.34 5.26 18.19
CA GLU A 65 -3.81 4.70 16.92
C GLU A 65 -2.81 3.75 16.25
N ILE A 66 -3.35 2.87 15.39
CA ILE A 66 -2.56 2.06 14.45
C ILE A 66 -3.05 2.35 13.04
N ILE A 67 -2.15 2.80 12.16
CA ILE A 67 -2.47 3.01 10.74
C ILE A 67 -1.54 2.19 9.86
N ALA A 68 -2.10 1.47 8.89
CA ALA A 68 -1.35 0.59 8.02
C ALA A 68 -1.78 0.75 6.56
N ALA A 69 -0.82 0.91 5.66
CA ALA A 69 -1.00 0.89 4.21
C ALA A 69 -0.30 -0.34 3.62
N GLN A 70 -1.07 -1.20 2.95
CA GLN A 70 -0.62 -2.49 2.44
C GLN A 70 -1.10 -2.70 0.99
N PRO A 71 -0.35 -2.19 -0.01
CA PRO A 71 -0.74 -2.26 -1.43
C PRO A 71 -0.55 -3.66 -2.07
N GLY A 72 0.26 -4.53 -1.46
CA GLY A 72 0.60 -5.86 -1.98
C GLY A 72 -0.35 -6.97 -1.52
N GLN A 73 -0.14 -8.17 -2.05
CA GLN A 73 -0.84 -9.36 -1.57
C GLN A 73 -0.45 -9.69 -0.12
N ARG A 74 -1.39 -10.30 0.60
CA ARG A 74 -1.19 -10.78 1.97
C ARG A 74 -1.35 -12.30 1.95
N THR A 75 -0.32 -13.01 2.38
CA THR A 75 -0.42 -14.47 2.50
C THR A 75 -1.29 -14.83 3.71
N PRO A 76 -1.87 -16.04 3.77
CA PRO A 76 -2.61 -16.49 4.95
C PRO A 76 -1.77 -16.44 6.24
N GLU A 77 -0.49 -16.78 6.17
CA GLU A 77 0.44 -16.73 7.31
C GLU A 77 0.63 -15.29 7.78
N ASP A 78 0.76 -14.36 6.84
CA ASP A 78 0.87 -12.93 7.07
C ASP A 78 -0.34 -12.36 7.82
N LEU A 79 -1.56 -12.78 7.43
CA LEU A 79 -2.82 -12.38 8.04
C LEU A 79 -2.99 -13.04 9.42
N SER A 80 -2.71 -14.33 9.54
CA SER A 80 -2.78 -15.08 10.80
C SER A 80 -1.82 -14.51 11.84
N PHE A 81 -0.59 -14.17 11.43
CA PHE A 81 0.41 -13.59 12.30
C PHE A 81 -0.07 -12.28 12.95
N SER A 82 -0.84 -11.45 12.22
CA SER A 82 -1.34 -10.18 12.75
C SER A 82 -2.70 -10.26 13.42
N PHE A 83 -3.49 -11.28 13.11
CA PHE A 83 -4.89 -11.36 13.51
C PHE A 83 -5.14 -11.18 15.00
N ASP A 84 -4.48 -11.96 15.86
CA ASP A 84 -4.77 -11.96 17.30
C ASP A 84 -4.34 -10.66 17.97
N ARG A 85 -3.19 -10.10 17.57
CA ARG A 85 -2.70 -8.83 18.11
C ARG A 85 -3.60 -7.67 17.66
N ASP A 86 -3.95 -7.60 16.38
CA ASP A 86 -4.76 -6.51 15.81
C ASP A 86 -6.16 -6.53 16.45
N ARG A 87 -6.77 -7.72 16.56
CA ARG A 87 -8.04 -7.93 17.26
C ARG A 87 -7.97 -7.57 18.74
N SER A 88 -6.87 -7.89 19.42
CA SER A 88 -6.68 -7.52 20.83
C SER A 88 -6.54 -6.00 21.00
N ALA A 89 -5.86 -5.31 20.09
CA ALA A 89 -5.76 -3.85 20.13
C ALA A 89 -7.13 -3.19 19.94
N LEU A 90 -7.89 -3.65 18.95
CA LEU A 90 -9.25 -3.22 18.67
C LEU A 90 -10.20 -3.42 19.88
N LYS A 91 -10.13 -4.59 20.54
CA LYS A 91 -10.90 -4.86 21.78
C LYS A 91 -10.56 -3.92 22.93
N ARG A 92 -9.36 -3.35 22.97
CA ARG A 92 -8.97 -2.30 23.94
C ARG A 92 -9.49 -0.91 23.55
N GLY A 93 -10.21 -0.79 22.44
CA GLY A 93 -10.74 0.47 21.92
C GLY A 93 -9.71 1.29 21.13
N LEU A 94 -8.58 0.69 20.74
CA LEU A 94 -7.55 1.40 19.98
C LEU A 94 -8.02 1.62 18.53
N PRO A 95 -8.11 2.87 18.04
CA PRO A 95 -8.43 3.14 16.65
C PRO A 95 -7.43 2.47 15.71
N MET A 96 -7.95 1.72 14.73
CA MET A 96 -7.13 1.05 13.74
C MET A 96 -7.67 1.29 12.34
N ARG A 97 -6.81 1.77 11.44
CA ARG A 97 -7.15 2.06 10.04
C ARG A 97 -6.22 1.33 9.09
N THR A 98 -6.79 0.49 8.22
CA THR A 98 -6.02 -0.32 7.27
C THR A 98 -6.43 0.00 5.84
N LEU A 99 -5.46 0.45 5.04
CA LEU A 99 -5.60 0.74 3.63
C LEU A 99 -5.02 -0.40 2.80
N TYR A 100 -5.87 -1.05 1.99
CA TYR A 100 -5.48 -2.08 1.04
C TYR A 100 -5.61 -1.60 -0.41
N HIS A 101 -4.99 -2.33 -1.33
CA HIS A 101 -5.31 -2.20 -2.74
C HIS A 101 -6.69 -2.83 -3.05
N SER A 102 -7.44 -2.25 -3.98
CA SER A 102 -8.79 -2.73 -4.39
C SER A 102 -8.82 -4.19 -4.84
N SER A 103 -7.71 -4.69 -5.42
CA SER A 103 -7.60 -6.06 -5.94
C SER A 103 -7.81 -7.14 -4.87
N VAL A 104 -7.52 -6.85 -3.59
CA VAL A 104 -7.63 -7.85 -2.51
C VAL A 104 -9.08 -8.21 -2.18
N ARG A 105 -10.06 -7.42 -2.65
CA ARG A 105 -11.50 -7.75 -2.52
C ARG A 105 -11.89 -9.06 -3.21
N ARG A 106 -11.08 -9.53 -4.17
CA ARG A 106 -11.27 -10.81 -4.86
C ARG A 106 -10.65 -12.00 -4.13
N VAL A 107 -9.91 -11.76 -3.05
CA VAL A 107 -9.20 -12.79 -2.29
C VAL A 107 -10.01 -13.13 -1.04
N ALA A 108 -10.59 -14.33 -1.00
CA ALA A 108 -11.48 -14.76 0.08
C ALA A 108 -10.84 -14.63 1.47
N THR A 109 -9.58 -15.07 1.62
CA THR A 109 -8.85 -15.01 2.90
C THR A 109 -8.66 -13.59 3.43
N VAL A 110 -8.42 -12.62 2.54
CA VAL A 110 -8.34 -11.20 2.91
C VAL A 110 -9.72 -10.67 3.29
N GLY A 111 -10.78 -11.14 2.61
CA GLY A 111 -12.15 -10.79 2.93
C GLY A 111 -12.61 -11.28 4.30
N ASP A 112 -12.32 -12.52 4.65
CA ASP A 112 -12.63 -13.08 5.97
C ASP A 112 -11.90 -12.34 7.09
N TRP A 113 -10.62 -12.03 6.86
CA TRP A 113 -9.84 -11.20 7.78
C TRP A 113 -10.45 -9.80 7.94
N ALA A 114 -10.80 -9.14 6.83
CA ALA A 114 -11.39 -7.80 6.86
C ALA A 114 -12.75 -7.80 7.55
N ASN A 115 -13.59 -8.83 7.34
CA ASN A 115 -14.84 -9.06 8.08
C ASN A 115 -14.59 -9.08 9.59
N ALA A 116 -13.67 -9.92 10.03
CA ALA A 116 -13.37 -10.10 11.45
C ALA A 116 -12.79 -8.83 12.10
N MET A 117 -11.91 -8.11 11.40
CA MET A 117 -11.34 -6.85 11.92
C MET A 117 -12.38 -5.73 11.97
N ALA A 118 -13.24 -5.61 10.95
CA ALA A 118 -14.31 -4.63 10.97
C ALA A 118 -15.33 -4.90 12.08
N ALA A 119 -15.69 -6.17 12.30
CA ALA A 119 -16.56 -6.57 13.41
C ALA A 119 -15.95 -6.24 14.79
N ALA A 120 -14.62 -6.18 14.89
CA ALA A 120 -13.91 -5.75 16.08
C ALA A 120 -13.76 -4.22 16.21
N GLY A 121 -14.27 -3.43 15.26
CA GLY A 121 -14.22 -1.97 15.27
C GLY A 121 -13.11 -1.35 14.43
N GLY A 122 -12.37 -2.15 13.66
CA GLY A 122 -11.36 -1.64 12.74
C GLY A 122 -11.95 -1.04 11.48
N GLU A 123 -11.35 0.05 11.00
CA GLU A 123 -11.70 0.62 9.71
C GLU A 123 -10.79 0.04 8.62
N ILE A 124 -11.40 -0.55 7.59
CA ILE A 124 -10.68 -1.02 6.42
C ILE A 124 -11.18 -0.24 5.21
N ARG A 125 -10.25 0.29 4.41
CA ARG A 125 -10.55 0.92 3.12
C ARG A 125 -9.68 0.33 2.02
N THR A 126 -10.14 0.48 0.78
CA THR A 126 -9.42 0.03 -0.41
C THR A 126 -9.23 1.17 -1.39
N PHE A 127 -8.02 1.32 -1.93
CA PHE A 127 -7.71 2.30 -2.97
C PHE A 127 -7.31 1.59 -4.26
N ASN A 128 -7.78 2.11 -5.40
CA ASN A 128 -7.49 1.57 -6.73
C ASN A 128 -6.39 2.41 -7.40
N GLY A 129 -5.15 2.18 -6.98
CA GLY A 129 -3.98 2.92 -7.43
C GLY A 129 -2.74 2.58 -6.61
N ARG A 130 -1.61 3.16 -6.98
CA ARG A 130 -0.33 2.92 -6.30
C ARG A 130 -0.19 3.80 -5.07
N PHE A 131 0.25 3.23 -3.96
CA PHE A 131 0.52 3.95 -2.72
C PHE A 131 1.62 3.22 -1.92
N PRO A 132 2.43 3.94 -1.13
CA PRO A 132 3.54 3.33 -0.42
C PRO A 132 3.06 2.44 0.74
N ARG A 133 3.72 1.30 0.93
CA ARG A 133 3.52 0.45 2.12
C ARG A 133 4.06 1.17 3.35
N SER A 134 3.28 1.19 4.43
CA SER A 134 3.72 1.69 5.73
C SER A 134 2.91 1.08 6.87
N ILE A 135 3.50 1.03 8.07
CA ILE A 135 2.79 0.73 9.33
C ILE A 135 3.22 1.79 10.33
N ILE A 136 2.28 2.46 10.99
CA ILE A 136 2.57 3.57 11.88
C ILE A 136 1.80 3.36 13.17
N PHE A 137 2.50 3.54 14.29
CA PHE A 137 1.98 3.42 15.65
C PHE A 137 2.01 4.79 16.32
N ASP A 138 0.86 5.24 16.82
CA ASP A 138 0.66 6.47 17.59
C ASP A 138 1.18 7.76 16.93
N ARG A 139 1.39 7.75 15.60
CA ARG A 139 2.17 8.78 14.87
C ARG A 139 3.55 9.07 15.47
N ARG A 140 4.09 8.12 16.23
CA ARG A 140 5.39 8.20 16.89
C ARG A 140 6.45 7.38 16.16
N VAL A 141 6.07 6.22 15.64
CA VAL A 141 6.97 5.32 14.92
C VAL A 141 6.32 4.87 13.62
N ALA A 142 7.09 4.86 12.54
CA ALA A 142 6.71 4.32 11.24
C ALA A 142 7.68 3.23 10.79
N PHE A 143 7.13 2.20 10.15
CA PHE A 143 7.88 1.16 9.44
C PHE A 143 7.59 1.28 7.96
N ILE A 144 8.64 1.42 7.15
CA ILE A 144 8.53 1.45 5.68
C ILE A 144 9.50 0.43 5.07
N PRO A 145 9.14 -0.23 3.96
CA PRO A 145 10.10 -1.02 3.19
C PRO A 145 11.37 -0.26 2.83
N ALA A 146 12.53 -0.92 2.92
CA ALA A 146 13.80 -0.39 2.40
C ALA A 146 13.96 -0.63 0.88
N CYS A 147 12.86 -0.75 0.14
CA CYS A 147 12.83 -0.91 -1.31
C CYS A 147 11.89 0.13 -1.94
N THR A 148 12.32 0.72 -3.06
CA THR A 148 11.62 1.82 -3.74
C THR A 148 10.55 1.36 -4.75
N GLY A 149 10.29 0.05 -4.84
CA GLY A 149 9.32 -0.55 -5.77
C GLY A 149 8.28 -1.43 -5.08
N GLU A 150 7.19 -1.72 -5.81
CA GLU A 150 6.22 -2.76 -5.45
C GLU A 150 6.88 -4.13 -5.59
N SER A 151 7.66 -4.54 -4.59
CA SER A 151 8.13 -5.92 -4.53
C SER A 151 6.96 -6.80 -4.08
N GLU A 152 6.62 -7.79 -4.90
CA GLU A 152 5.58 -8.80 -4.59
C GLU A 152 6.02 -9.71 -3.43
N THR A 153 7.33 -9.82 -3.20
CA THR A 153 7.90 -10.46 -2.02
C THR A 153 7.96 -9.45 -0.86
N PRO A 154 7.54 -9.81 0.36
CA PRO A 154 7.83 -8.99 1.52
C PRO A 154 9.33 -8.69 1.56
N PRO A 155 9.74 -7.43 1.59
CA PRO A 155 11.15 -7.09 1.59
C PRO A 155 11.79 -7.66 2.85
N ASP A 156 12.98 -8.23 2.70
CA ASP A 156 13.82 -8.68 3.81
C ASP A 156 14.36 -7.51 4.63
N LYS A 157 14.08 -6.26 4.22
CA LYS A 157 14.57 -5.04 4.84
C LYS A 157 13.46 -4.00 5.00
N ALA A 158 13.41 -3.39 6.18
CA ALA A 158 12.53 -2.28 6.48
C ALA A 158 13.29 -1.21 7.25
N VAL A 159 12.85 0.03 7.15
CA VAL A 159 13.35 1.15 7.95
C VAL A 159 12.31 1.45 9.03
N MET A 160 12.73 1.38 10.29
CA MET A 160 12.00 1.91 11.43
C MET A 160 12.39 3.37 11.63
N ILE A 161 11.39 4.24 11.73
CA ILE A 161 11.57 5.69 11.81
C ILE A 161 10.80 6.19 13.03
N SER A 162 11.49 6.86 13.95
CA SER A 162 10.90 7.58 15.09
C SER A 162 11.12 9.10 15.03
N GLU A 163 11.72 9.59 13.94
CA GLU A 163 11.91 11.03 13.72
C GLU A 163 10.55 11.73 13.53
N PRO A 164 10.13 12.64 14.45
CA PRO A 164 8.76 13.16 14.47
C PRO A 164 8.29 13.79 13.16
N LEU A 165 9.15 14.57 12.48
CA LEU A 165 8.80 15.22 11.22
C LEU A 165 8.56 14.22 10.09
N ILE A 166 9.38 13.17 10.03
CA ILE A 166 9.24 12.12 9.01
C ILE A 166 7.99 11.29 9.28
N VAL A 167 7.77 10.89 10.54
CA VAL A 167 6.57 10.12 10.91
C VAL A 167 5.29 10.94 10.66
N ALA A 168 5.29 12.24 10.99
CA ALA A 168 4.19 13.14 10.67
C ALA A 168 3.94 13.21 9.16
N ARG A 169 5.01 13.30 8.35
CA ARG A 169 4.88 13.34 6.89
C ARG A 169 4.37 12.03 6.31
N THR A 170 4.84 10.88 6.79
CA THR A 170 4.35 9.56 6.37
C THR A 170 2.88 9.39 6.78
N SER A 171 2.49 9.85 7.97
CA SER A 171 1.09 9.84 8.42
C SER A 171 0.20 10.76 7.56
N TYR A 172 0.72 11.91 7.14
CA TYR A 172 0.02 12.81 6.21
C TYR A 172 -0.20 12.15 4.85
N VAL A 173 0.83 11.50 4.30
CA VAL A 173 0.73 10.76 3.03
C VAL A 173 -0.30 9.63 3.13
N PHE A 174 -0.35 8.89 4.23
CA PHE A 174 -1.41 7.92 4.49
C PHE A 174 -2.80 8.59 4.44
N GLY A 175 -2.97 9.74 5.11
CA GLY A 175 -4.22 10.50 5.13
C GLY A 175 -4.73 10.84 3.74
N LEU A 176 -3.84 11.28 2.83
CA LEU A 176 -4.21 11.58 1.44
C LEU A 176 -4.84 10.37 0.73
N PHE A 177 -4.25 9.19 0.86
CA PHE A 177 -4.83 8.00 0.23
C PHE A 177 -6.09 7.53 0.96
N TRP A 178 -6.11 7.60 2.28
CA TRP A 178 -7.23 7.20 3.13
C TRP A 178 -8.52 7.95 2.78
N GLU A 179 -8.43 9.26 2.58
CA GLU A 179 -9.56 10.11 2.21
C GLU A 179 -10.19 9.72 0.87
N ARG A 180 -9.37 9.27 -0.09
CA ARG A 180 -9.78 8.86 -1.45
C ARG A 180 -10.14 7.36 -1.54
N ALA A 181 -9.91 6.61 -0.46
CA ALA A 181 -10.12 5.17 -0.43
C ALA A 181 -11.58 4.81 -0.09
N GLN A 182 -12.04 3.71 -0.66
CA GLN A 182 -13.41 3.21 -0.51
C GLN A 182 -13.53 2.29 0.71
N PRO A 183 -14.47 2.51 1.64
CA PRO A 183 -14.72 1.61 2.77
C PRO A 183 -14.89 0.15 2.37
N TRP A 184 -14.36 -0.77 3.17
CA TRP A 184 -14.50 -2.21 2.95
C TRP A 184 -15.96 -2.65 3.10
N TYR A 185 -16.58 -2.26 4.22
CA TYR A 185 -18.02 -2.38 4.47
C TYR A 185 -18.69 -1.02 4.33
N GLY A 186 -19.85 -1.01 3.68
CA GLY A 186 -20.57 0.19 3.28
C GLY A 186 -20.43 0.44 1.77
N ARG A 187 -21.57 0.48 1.06
CA ARG A 187 -21.71 1.39 -0.09
C ARG A 187 -21.26 2.75 0.44
N GLY A 188 -20.36 3.44 -0.26
CA GLY A 188 -19.67 4.65 0.20
C GLY A 188 -20.59 5.71 0.84
N ASP A 189 -21.00 5.49 2.08
CA ASP A 189 -21.76 6.43 2.90
C ASP A 189 -20.74 7.34 3.59
N SER A 190 -19.89 7.97 2.77
CA SER A 190 -19.66 9.36 3.05
C SER A 190 -21.04 9.99 2.88
N GLY A 191 -21.59 10.68 3.89
CA GLY A 191 -22.94 11.28 3.81
C GLY A 191 -23.15 12.24 2.63
N LYS A 192 -22.14 12.43 1.77
CA LYS A 192 -22.18 13.02 0.43
C LYS A 192 -23.00 12.21 -0.58
N ASP A 193 -23.12 10.90 -0.41
CA ASP A 193 -23.83 10.01 -1.36
C ASP A 193 -25.31 9.78 -1.00
N LYS A 194 -25.79 10.36 0.11
CA LYS A 194 -27.20 10.26 0.50
C LYS A 194 -28.09 10.97 -0.51
N GLY A 195 -28.98 10.21 -1.14
CA GLY A 195 -29.93 10.71 -2.14
C GLY A 195 -29.42 10.62 -3.58
N LEU A 196 -28.16 10.23 -3.79
CA LEU A 196 -27.64 9.99 -5.14
C LEU A 196 -28.20 8.68 -5.69
N VAL A 197 -28.49 8.70 -6.99
CA VAL A 197 -28.91 7.49 -7.68
C VAL A 197 -27.70 6.60 -7.93
N THR A 198 -26.54 7.12 -8.31
CA THR A 198 -25.32 6.39 -8.69
C THR A 198 -24.47 5.96 -7.51
N THR A 199 -23.65 4.94 -7.73
CA THR A 199 -22.52 4.59 -6.85
C THR A 199 -21.22 5.24 -7.36
N PRO A 200 -20.18 5.41 -6.53
CA PRO A 200 -18.88 5.94 -6.97
C PRO A 200 -18.28 5.18 -8.16
N ALA A 201 -18.44 3.86 -8.17
CA ALA A 201 -18.04 2.99 -9.27
C ALA A 201 -18.75 3.34 -10.59
N GLN A 202 -20.07 3.54 -10.54
CA GLN A 202 -20.86 3.91 -11.71
C GLN A 202 -20.49 5.31 -12.20
N ARG A 203 -20.24 6.27 -11.29
CA ARG A 203 -19.78 7.63 -11.65
C ARG A 203 -18.42 7.60 -12.35
N ALA A 204 -17.46 6.84 -11.83
CA ALA A 204 -16.16 6.67 -12.47
C ALA A 204 -16.28 6.11 -13.89
N ILE A 205 -17.15 5.11 -14.11
CA ILE A 205 -17.44 4.58 -15.45
C ILE A 205 -18.07 5.66 -16.34
N LEU A 206 -19.10 6.36 -15.87
CA LEU A 206 -19.82 7.38 -16.64
C LEU A 206 -18.91 8.55 -17.05
N ARG A 207 -17.99 9.00 -16.19
CA ARG A 207 -17.00 10.02 -16.53
C ARG A 207 -16.07 9.58 -17.66
N GLU A 208 -15.57 8.35 -17.63
CA GLU A 208 -14.75 7.81 -18.73
C GLU A 208 -15.52 7.81 -20.06
N LEU A 209 -16.79 7.39 -20.03
CA LEU A 209 -17.64 7.36 -21.22
C LEU A 209 -17.95 8.76 -21.76
N CYS A 210 -18.23 9.73 -20.88
CA CYS A 210 -18.44 11.13 -21.27
C CYS A 210 -17.20 11.81 -21.83
N LEU A 211 -16.01 11.32 -21.49
CA LEU A 211 -14.73 11.73 -22.11
C LEU A 211 -14.52 11.11 -23.50
N GLY A 212 -15.56 10.46 -24.07
CA GLY A 212 -15.53 9.88 -25.41
C GLY A 212 -14.85 8.50 -25.48
N ARG A 213 -14.57 7.87 -24.34
CA ARG A 213 -13.90 6.58 -24.30
C ARG A 213 -14.91 5.44 -24.43
N THR A 214 -14.50 4.38 -25.12
CA THR A 214 -15.28 3.14 -25.18
C THR A 214 -15.28 2.43 -23.83
N GLN A 215 -16.25 1.53 -23.59
CA GLN A 215 -16.27 0.70 -22.38
C GLN A 215 -15.00 -0.14 -22.21
N ALA A 216 -14.40 -0.62 -23.32
CA ALA A 216 -13.14 -1.37 -23.28
C ALA A 216 -11.96 -0.48 -22.83
N GLN A 217 -11.92 0.77 -23.29
CA GLN A 217 -10.92 1.75 -22.85
C GLN A 217 -11.15 2.17 -21.39
N ALA A 218 -12.40 2.39 -20.99
CA ALA A 218 -12.75 2.68 -19.59
C ALA A 218 -12.36 1.52 -18.66
N ALA A 219 -12.59 0.26 -19.07
CA ALA A 219 -12.17 -0.92 -18.33
C ALA A 219 -10.66 -0.94 -18.11
N LYS A 220 -9.88 -0.68 -19.17
CA LYS A 220 -8.42 -0.59 -19.11
C LYS A 220 -7.96 0.54 -18.19
N ASN A 221 -8.53 1.73 -18.31
CA ASN A 221 -8.14 2.91 -17.53
C ASN A 221 -8.47 2.77 -16.04
N LEU A 222 -9.61 2.13 -15.72
CA LEU A 222 -10.07 1.92 -14.36
C LEU A 222 -9.51 0.63 -13.73
N GLY A 223 -8.77 -0.19 -14.48
CA GLY A 223 -8.20 -1.45 -13.99
C GLY A 223 -9.25 -2.52 -13.63
N ILE A 224 -10.41 -2.48 -14.28
CA ILE A 224 -11.58 -3.35 -14.03
C ILE A 224 -11.89 -4.23 -15.23
N GLY A 225 -12.57 -5.36 -15.01
CA GLY A 225 -12.97 -6.27 -16.09
C GLY A 225 -14.12 -5.71 -16.95
N PRO A 226 -14.13 -5.93 -18.27
CA PRO A 226 -15.24 -5.49 -19.14
C PRO A 226 -16.61 -6.01 -18.71
N ALA A 227 -16.66 -7.26 -18.23
CA ALA A 227 -17.88 -7.87 -17.70
C ALA A 227 -18.45 -7.10 -16.49
N TRP A 228 -17.58 -6.54 -15.65
CA TRP A 228 -17.99 -5.77 -14.47
C TRP A 228 -18.51 -4.38 -14.86
N ILE A 229 -17.94 -3.73 -15.87
CA ILE A 229 -18.53 -2.49 -16.42
C ILE A 229 -19.96 -2.75 -16.93
N ASN A 230 -20.14 -3.84 -17.69
CA ASN A 230 -21.45 -4.22 -18.20
C ASN A 230 -22.44 -4.50 -17.06
N GLU A 231 -21.99 -5.17 -16.00
CA GLU A 231 -22.79 -5.40 -14.80
C GLU A 231 -23.20 -4.08 -14.13
N GLN A 232 -22.26 -3.18 -13.87
CA GLN A 232 -22.52 -1.90 -13.19
C GLN A 232 -23.45 -0.99 -14.00
N LEU A 233 -23.25 -0.91 -15.32
CA LEU A 233 -24.14 -0.16 -16.23
C LEU A 233 -25.50 -0.83 -16.36
N GLY A 234 -25.56 -2.16 -16.35
CA GLY A 234 -26.82 -2.91 -16.36
C GLY A 234 -27.65 -2.69 -15.09
N GLN A 235 -27.01 -2.69 -13.93
CA GLN A 235 -27.66 -2.35 -12.65
C GLN A 235 -28.17 -0.91 -12.65
N LEU A 236 -27.38 0.05 -13.18
CA LEU A 236 -27.79 1.44 -13.27
C LEU A 236 -28.98 1.63 -14.22
N ARG A 237 -28.94 1.00 -15.41
CA ARG A 237 -30.04 1.00 -16.38
C ARG A 237 -31.34 0.51 -15.77
N LYS A 238 -31.30 -0.64 -15.09
CA LYS A 238 -32.47 -1.20 -14.39
C LYS A 238 -33.03 -0.23 -13.35
N ARG A 239 -32.16 0.42 -12.57
CA ARG A 239 -32.58 1.37 -11.54
C ARG A 239 -33.18 2.66 -12.11
N LEU A 240 -32.68 3.13 -13.25
CA LEU A 240 -33.19 4.33 -13.94
C LEU A 240 -34.40 4.05 -14.83
N GLY A 241 -34.73 2.77 -15.10
CA GLY A 241 -35.71 2.41 -16.12
C GLY A 241 -35.21 2.68 -17.56
N ALA A 242 -33.90 2.84 -17.76
CA ALA A 242 -33.32 3.19 -19.05
C ALA A 242 -33.11 1.97 -19.96
N GLN A 243 -33.56 2.06 -21.20
CA GLN A 243 -33.47 1.00 -22.21
C GLN A 243 -32.16 1.01 -22.96
N THR A 244 -31.44 2.13 -23.01
CA THR A 244 -30.16 2.24 -23.74
C THR A 244 -29.07 2.87 -22.89
N LEU A 245 -27.80 2.69 -23.29
CA LEU A 245 -26.69 3.40 -22.65
C LEU A 245 -26.80 4.91 -22.89
N ASN A 246 -27.29 5.32 -24.06
CA ASN A 246 -27.46 6.74 -24.40
C ASN A 246 -28.45 7.44 -23.46
N GLU A 247 -29.54 6.78 -23.07
CA GLU A 247 -30.46 7.30 -22.05
C GLU A 247 -29.79 7.48 -20.69
N VAL A 248 -28.91 6.55 -20.29
CA VAL A 248 -28.14 6.68 -19.03
C VAL A 248 -27.17 7.84 -19.11
N ILE A 249 -26.48 8.02 -20.24
CA ILE A 249 -25.55 9.13 -20.45
C ILE A 249 -26.29 10.48 -20.46
N TYR A 250 -27.47 10.54 -21.09
CA TYR A 250 -28.32 11.72 -21.07
C TYR A 250 -28.80 12.06 -19.65
N TRP A 251 -29.30 11.06 -18.92
CA TRP A 251 -29.67 11.22 -17.51
C TRP A 251 -28.48 11.69 -16.67
N TRP A 252 -27.31 11.08 -16.85
CA TRP A 252 -26.09 11.45 -16.14
C TRP A 252 -25.75 12.93 -16.36
N ALA A 253 -25.71 13.40 -17.60
CA ALA A 253 -25.39 14.79 -17.93
C ALA A 253 -26.38 15.83 -17.37
N THR A 254 -27.58 15.40 -16.96
CA THR A 254 -28.64 16.27 -16.41
C THR A 254 -28.93 16.00 -14.93
N SER A 255 -28.20 15.06 -14.32
CA SER A 255 -28.43 14.61 -12.94
C SER A 255 -27.53 15.35 -11.96
N PRO A 256 -28.02 15.68 -10.75
CA PRO A 256 -27.18 16.21 -9.66
C PRO A 256 -26.01 15.30 -9.30
N ASP A 257 -26.13 14.00 -9.58
CA ASP A 257 -25.07 13.01 -9.39
C ASP A 257 -23.79 13.31 -10.20
N HIS A 258 -23.91 14.04 -11.32
CA HIS A 258 -22.78 14.42 -12.17
C HIS A 258 -21.78 15.34 -11.46
N ASP A 259 -22.30 16.25 -10.63
CA ASP A 259 -21.52 17.31 -10.01
C ASP A 259 -20.81 16.86 -8.72
N VAL A 260 -21.07 15.62 -8.29
CA VAL A 260 -20.42 15.01 -7.14
C VAL A 260 -18.98 14.70 -7.50
N GLN A 261 -18.04 15.22 -6.72
CA GLN A 261 -16.62 14.87 -6.82
C GLN A 261 -16.32 13.67 -5.91
N ASP A 262 -15.90 12.56 -6.52
CA ASP A 262 -15.47 11.31 -5.85
C ASP A 262 -14.00 11.34 -5.42
#